data_AF-A0ABD3T8N5-F1
#
_entry.id   AF-A0ABD3T8N5-F1
#
_cell.length_a   1.000
_cell.length_b   1.000
_cell.length_c   1.000
_cell.angle_alpha   90.00
_cell.angle_beta   90.00
_cell.angle_gamma   90.00
#
_symmetry.space_group_name_H-M   'P 1'
#
loop_
_entity.id
_entity.type
_entity.pdbx_description
1 polymer ?
#
loop_
_entity_poly.entity_id
_entity_poly.type
_entity_poly.pdbx_seq_one_letter_code
_entity_poly.pdbx_strand_id
1 'polypeptide(L)'
;MGSSRRGGDIVYSLSTLLIFLFISNSVLHQANGITSSNIIDKETPKSLVCPDLISPPPPPPPPEPGCALPPSPLNHPPPPPPPSPPIHPPPPPPPPKRPPPPPPSPPPLPKCPPPPPPSPPPLPKRPPPPPPSPPPLPKRPPPPPPAPPPLPKRPPPPPPSPPPLPKCPPPPPPSPPPLPKCPPPPPPSPPPPPKSTPSLAKPPPPPSPLPIELQMATKSIQTFKSTITYDPLNITSTWRGNNICKDTSTYKGFTCDTTIRDNKVRIAIVDFTGFNFDGKPLALNNFLFGLPDLISLHLNSNNFTGEVLIGPSKIPSLFELDLSNNKLKGEFPKTILTSTNLTFLDLRFNKLTGKIPPQVFTLDLDVLFLNNNQFEGNVPENLGKTPVLYLTLANNKLHGPIPKSIGEASNTLLEALLLNNCLSGCLPYEIGLLQKATLFDASLNNLTGPIPSSFGCLQNIQILNLSYNLLYGAIPEALCRLGNLYQLTLKFNYFTQVGPECRKLIANKVLDVSTNCILDLPSQRSAQECEAFFLKQQSCPDPKSMNYVPCKNDYSGIPEESRTNRKLMAQPRTYAALQKHQP
;
A
#
# COMPACT_ATOMS: atom_id res chain seq x y z
N MET A 1 -26.07 1.96 -1.01
CA MET A 1 -26.25 3.42 -0.97
C MET A 1 -24.91 4.05 -1.31
N GLY A 2 -24.81 4.65 -2.49
CA GLY A 2 -23.58 5.26 -2.98
C GLY A 2 -23.21 6.46 -2.13
N SER A 3 -22.02 6.43 -1.54
CA SER A 3 -21.46 7.58 -0.84
C SER A 3 -20.96 8.56 -1.89
N SER A 4 -21.73 9.61 -2.12
CA SER A 4 -21.29 10.82 -2.82
C SER A 4 -20.18 11.43 -1.99
N ARG A 5 -18.91 11.14 -2.34
CA ARG A 5 -17.74 11.69 -1.66
C ARG A 5 -17.66 13.19 -1.93
N ARG A 6 -17.61 13.97 -0.85
CA ARG A 6 -17.49 15.43 -0.88
C ARG A 6 -16.07 15.77 -1.31
N GLY A 7 -15.89 16.19 -2.56
CA GLY A 7 -14.68 16.88 -2.98
C GLY A 7 -14.59 18.21 -2.23
N GLY A 8 -13.54 18.39 -1.43
CA GLY A 8 -13.29 19.65 -0.74
C GLY A 8 -12.88 20.74 -1.73
N ASP A 9 -13.79 21.67 -2.00
CA ASP A 9 -13.65 23.09 -2.35
C ASP A 9 -12.42 23.59 -3.14
N ILE A 10 -11.77 22.81 -3.99
CA ILE A 10 -10.92 23.30 -5.08
C ILE A 10 -11.33 22.53 -6.33
N VAL A 11 -12.47 22.94 -6.89
CA VAL A 11 -12.90 22.39 -8.16
C VAL A 11 -11.90 22.94 -9.20
N TYR A 12 -11.33 22.09 -10.02
CA TYR A 12 -10.62 22.48 -11.23
C TYR A 12 -11.53 22.17 -12.44
N SER A 13 -11.22 22.68 -13.63
CA SER A 13 -12.04 22.45 -14.83
C SER A 13 -12.35 20.95 -15.04
N LEU A 14 -13.55 20.65 -15.56
CA LEU A 14 -14.05 19.28 -15.84
C LEU A 14 -13.07 18.39 -16.64
N SER A 15 -12.13 18.99 -17.37
CA SER A 15 -11.07 18.30 -18.11
C SER A 15 -10.19 17.41 -17.23
N THR A 16 -9.91 17.80 -16.00
CA THR A 16 -8.98 17.06 -15.13
C THR A 16 -9.71 16.04 -14.26
N LEU A 17 -11.00 16.25 -13.97
CA LEU A 17 -11.89 15.26 -13.32
C LEU A 17 -11.98 13.94 -14.10
N LEU A 18 -11.95 13.99 -15.44
CA LEU A 18 -11.86 12.78 -16.27
C LEU A 18 -10.47 12.13 -16.22
N ILE A 19 -9.40 12.92 -16.22
CA ILE A 19 -8.01 12.42 -16.17
C ILE A 19 -7.76 11.68 -14.84
N PHE A 20 -8.32 12.14 -13.71
CA PHE A 20 -8.24 11.46 -12.41
C PHE A 20 -8.83 10.04 -12.41
N LEU A 21 -9.88 9.77 -13.19
CA LEU A 21 -10.47 8.43 -13.32
C LEU A 21 -9.62 7.48 -14.19
N PHE A 22 -8.75 8.03 -15.05
CA PHE A 22 -7.90 7.24 -15.96
C PHE A 22 -6.50 6.97 -15.40
N ILE A 23 -5.87 7.91 -14.68
CA ILE A 23 -4.47 7.70 -14.22
C ILE A 23 -4.40 6.74 -13.02
N SER A 24 -5.38 6.75 -12.12
CA SER A 24 -5.56 5.70 -11.11
C SER A 24 -5.66 4.30 -11.73
N ASN A 25 -6.10 4.16 -12.99
CA ASN A 25 -6.10 2.86 -13.66
C ASN A 25 -4.74 2.43 -14.19
N SER A 26 -3.79 3.33 -14.47
CA SER A 26 -2.48 2.96 -15.05
C SER A 26 -1.58 2.19 -14.07
N VAL A 27 -1.60 2.54 -12.79
CA VAL A 27 -0.90 1.77 -11.72
C VAL A 27 -1.60 0.43 -11.45
N LEU A 28 -2.88 0.34 -11.79
CA LEU A 28 -3.78 -0.78 -11.51
C LEU A 28 -4.01 -1.73 -12.70
N HIS A 29 -3.59 -1.39 -13.92
CA HIS A 29 -3.85 -2.18 -15.14
C HIS A 29 -2.73 -3.16 -15.55
N GLN A 30 -1.56 -3.10 -14.92
CA GLN A 30 -0.46 -4.01 -15.25
C GLN A 30 -0.50 -5.27 -14.40
N ALA A 31 -1.54 -6.08 -14.57
CA ALA A 31 -1.68 -7.37 -13.90
C ALA A 31 -1.68 -8.50 -14.94
N ASN A 32 -0.49 -8.90 -15.39
CA ASN A 32 -0.33 -10.06 -16.25
C ASN A 32 0.22 -11.25 -15.44
N GLY A 33 -0.69 -12.16 -15.08
CA GLY A 33 -0.41 -13.60 -14.95
C GLY A 33 0.14 -14.16 -13.64
N ILE A 34 -0.03 -13.49 -12.48
CA ILE A 34 0.75 -13.89 -11.29
C ILE A 34 -0.13 -14.36 -10.12
N THR A 35 -0.01 -15.65 -9.82
CA THR A 35 -0.51 -16.28 -8.59
C THR A 35 0.55 -16.20 -7.50
N SER A 36 0.15 -16.26 -6.22
CA SER A 36 1.06 -16.24 -5.06
C SER A 36 2.20 -17.29 -5.16
N SER A 37 1.93 -18.43 -5.79
CA SER A 37 2.92 -19.48 -6.10
C SER A 37 4.10 -19.00 -6.97
N ASN A 38 3.87 -18.10 -7.92
CA ASN A 38 4.95 -17.60 -8.81
C ASN A 38 5.92 -16.62 -8.13
N ILE A 39 5.53 -16.01 -7.01
CA ILE A 39 6.39 -15.09 -6.23
C ILE A 39 7.23 -15.87 -5.23
N ILE A 40 6.70 -16.97 -4.69
CA ILE A 40 7.30 -17.72 -3.58
C ILE A 40 8.29 -18.80 -4.05
N ASP A 41 8.09 -19.39 -5.22
CA ASP A 41 8.85 -20.59 -5.64
C ASP A 41 10.13 -20.30 -6.45
N LYS A 42 10.50 -19.02 -6.71
CA LYS A 42 11.67 -18.66 -7.52
C LYS A 42 12.96 -18.32 -6.75
N GLU A 43 12.87 -18.04 -5.46
CA GLU A 43 14.04 -17.88 -4.59
C GLU A 43 13.68 -18.46 -3.22
N THR A 44 14.50 -19.35 -2.66
CA THR A 44 14.49 -19.58 -1.20
C THR A 44 14.56 -18.20 -0.54
N PRO A 45 13.52 -17.74 0.18
CA PRO A 45 13.51 -16.39 0.71
C PRO A 45 14.74 -16.25 1.60
N LYS A 46 15.64 -15.32 1.29
CA LYS A 46 16.60 -14.85 2.28
C LYS A 46 15.76 -14.30 3.43
N SER A 47 15.58 -15.12 4.46
CA SER A 47 14.79 -14.80 5.65
C SER A 47 15.20 -13.41 6.09
N LEU A 48 14.23 -12.49 6.15
CA LEU A 48 14.40 -11.29 6.92
C LEU A 48 14.83 -11.73 8.32
N VAL A 49 15.99 -11.29 8.79
CA VAL A 49 16.45 -11.65 10.14
C VAL A 49 15.61 -10.82 11.10
N CYS A 50 14.55 -11.42 11.62
CA CYS A 50 13.76 -10.81 12.66
C CYS A 50 14.62 -10.69 13.93
N PRO A 51 14.70 -9.52 14.55
CA PRO A 51 15.40 -9.39 15.82
C PRO A 51 14.77 -10.36 16.81
N ASP A 52 15.61 -11.19 17.46
CA ASP A 52 15.15 -12.16 18.43
C ASP A 52 14.32 -11.46 19.51
N LEU A 53 13.01 -11.73 19.51
CA LEU A 53 12.19 -11.50 20.69
C LEU A 53 12.64 -12.55 21.71
N ILE A 54 13.61 -12.15 22.54
CA ILE A 54 14.18 -12.81 23.73
C ILE A 54 13.45 -14.12 24.06
N SER A 55 13.95 -15.22 23.51
CA SER A 55 13.76 -16.54 24.10
C SER A 55 14.96 -16.79 25.01
N PRO A 56 14.77 -17.28 26.26
CA PRO A 56 15.90 -17.56 27.14
C PRO A 56 16.83 -18.61 26.49
N PRO A 57 18.15 -18.55 26.74
CA PRO A 57 19.10 -19.48 26.16
C PRO A 57 18.73 -20.92 26.56
N PRO A 58 19.00 -21.92 25.68
CA PRO A 58 18.71 -23.31 25.99
C PRO A 58 19.47 -23.75 27.26
N PRO A 59 18.87 -24.60 28.11
CA PRO A 59 19.58 -25.17 29.24
C PRO A 59 20.76 -26.01 28.74
N PRO A 60 21.89 -26.05 29.49
CA PRO A 60 23.04 -26.85 29.10
C PRO A 60 22.67 -28.34 29.00
N PRO A 61 23.30 -29.09 28.08
CA PRO A 61 23.00 -30.51 27.89
C PRO A 61 23.28 -31.32 29.17
N PRO A 62 22.50 -32.38 29.43
CA PRO A 62 22.74 -33.26 30.57
C PRO A 62 24.08 -34.00 30.42
N PRO A 63 24.77 -34.31 31.53
CA PRO A 63 26.04 -35.03 31.47
C PRO A 63 25.85 -36.46 30.96
N GLU A 64 26.63 -36.84 29.95
CA GLU A 64 26.65 -38.22 29.44
C GLU A 64 27.20 -39.22 30.48
N PRO A 65 26.70 -40.46 30.50
CA PRO A 65 27.19 -41.50 31.41
C PRO A 65 28.41 -42.22 30.80
N GLY A 66 29.61 -41.92 31.31
CA GLY A 66 30.86 -42.53 30.89
C GLY A 66 31.35 -43.67 31.80
N CYS A 67 31.50 -44.85 31.21
CA CYS A 67 31.88 -46.16 31.72
C CYS A 67 33.10 -46.28 32.66
N ALA A 68 33.09 -47.36 33.45
CA ALA A 68 34.14 -47.81 34.35
C ALA A 68 35.13 -48.83 33.72
N LEU A 69 36.29 -48.97 34.39
CA LEU A 69 37.31 -50.07 34.42
C LEU A 69 38.68 -49.77 33.74
N PRO A 70 39.82 -50.39 34.17
CA PRO A 70 40.32 -50.70 35.53
C PRO A 70 41.87 -50.41 35.66
N PRO A 71 42.73 -51.07 36.50
CA PRO A 71 43.36 -50.42 37.66
C PRO A 71 44.93 -50.40 37.74
N SER A 72 45.44 -49.46 38.56
CA SER A 72 46.69 -49.46 39.38
C SER A 72 48.08 -49.45 38.68
N PRO A 73 49.21 -49.09 39.36
CA PRO A 73 49.42 -48.81 40.79
C PRO A 73 50.29 -47.56 41.18
N LEU A 74 50.20 -47.21 42.47
CA LEU A 74 51.23 -46.67 43.40
C LEU A 74 52.19 -45.55 42.94
N ASN A 75 52.09 -44.36 43.57
CA ASN A 75 53.17 -43.81 44.42
C ASN A 75 52.79 -42.52 45.17
N HIS A 76 53.40 -42.37 46.35
CA HIS A 76 53.17 -41.39 47.42
C HIS A 76 53.39 -39.90 47.06
N PRO A 77 52.85 -38.95 47.87
CA PRO A 77 52.80 -37.53 47.54
C PRO A 77 54.02 -36.73 48.05
N PRO A 78 54.45 -35.68 47.32
CA PRO A 78 55.32 -34.63 47.86
C PRO A 78 54.52 -33.36 48.28
N PRO A 79 55.14 -32.50 49.14
CA PRO A 79 54.47 -31.55 50.03
C PRO A 79 54.08 -30.20 49.39
N PRO A 80 53.24 -29.39 50.06
CA PRO A 80 52.78 -28.11 49.53
C PRO A 80 53.88 -27.02 49.54
N PRO A 81 53.94 -26.16 48.51
CA PRO A 81 54.82 -24.98 48.48
C PRO A 81 54.28 -23.82 49.36
N PRO A 82 55.19 -22.92 49.82
CA PRO A 82 54.95 -21.92 50.86
C PRO A 82 54.07 -20.71 50.42
N PRO A 83 53.54 -19.93 51.38
CA PRO A 83 52.63 -18.83 51.10
C PRO A 83 53.32 -17.61 50.50
N SER A 84 52.73 -17.06 49.43
CA SER A 84 53.09 -15.77 48.83
C SER A 84 52.55 -14.59 49.66
N PRO A 85 53.26 -13.44 49.68
CA PRO A 85 52.98 -12.29 50.56
C PRO A 85 51.71 -11.50 50.17
N PRO A 86 51.16 -10.70 51.10
CA PRO A 86 49.93 -9.94 50.88
C PRO A 86 50.14 -8.79 49.90
N ILE A 87 49.38 -8.79 48.80
CA ILE A 87 49.26 -7.66 47.89
C ILE A 87 48.06 -6.82 48.36
N HIS A 88 48.33 -5.60 48.79
CA HIS A 88 47.31 -4.61 49.14
C HIS A 88 46.50 -4.17 47.89
N PRO A 89 45.19 -3.99 48.01
CA PRO A 89 44.36 -3.45 46.92
C PRO A 89 44.63 -1.95 46.70
N PRO A 90 44.47 -1.44 45.46
CA PRO A 90 44.58 -0.01 45.17
C PRO A 90 43.44 0.81 45.82
N PRO A 91 43.65 2.11 46.09
CA PRO A 91 42.66 2.97 46.74
C PRO A 91 41.43 3.24 45.84
N PRO A 92 40.24 3.45 46.44
CA PRO A 92 39.00 3.73 45.71
C PRO A 92 39.01 5.14 45.07
N PRO A 93 38.26 5.34 43.97
CA PRO A 93 38.12 6.65 43.33
C PRO A 93 37.34 7.65 44.21
N PRO A 94 37.59 8.98 44.06
CA PRO A 94 36.92 10.00 44.85
C PRO A 94 35.42 10.13 44.54
N PRO A 95 34.59 10.54 45.51
CA PRO A 95 33.14 10.66 45.33
C PRO A 95 32.76 11.81 44.38
N PRO A 96 31.62 11.69 43.66
CA PRO A 96 31.12 12.76 42.80
C PRO A 96 30.72 14.00 43.60
N LYS A 97 31.06 15.18 43.08
CA LYS A 97 30.68 16.48 43.65
C LYS A 97 29.15 16.62 43.67
N ARG A 98 28.61 17.00 44.83
CA ARG A 98 27.20 17.26 45.09
C ARG A 98 26.71 18.47 44.28
N PRO A 99 25.59 18.40 43.54
CA PRO A 99 25.00 19.59 42.89
C PRO A 99 24.44 20.57 43.94
N PRO A 100 24.38 21.88 43.62
CA PRO A 100 23.81 22.89 44.52
C PRO A 100 22.31 22.67 44.77
N PRO A 101 21.79 23.09 45.94
CA PRO A 101 20.38 22.93 46.28
C PRO A 101 19.48 23.78 45.36
N PRO A 102 18.25 23.31 45.06
CA PRO A 102 17.27 24.09 44.32
C PRO A 102 16.80 25.33 45.12
N PRO A 103 16.36 26.41 44.45
CA PRO A 103 15.83 27.59 45.12
C PRO A 103 14.56 27.26 45.93
N PRO A 104 14.26 28.01 47.01
CA PRO A 104 13.11 27.77 47.86
C PRO A 104 11.79 27.91 47.10
N SER A 105 10.89 26.96 47.34
CA SER A 105 9.52 26.96 46.83
C SER A 105 8.75 28.22 47.24
N PRO A 106 7.93 28.81 46.37
CA PRO A 106 7.06 29.92 46.74
C PRO A 106 6.05 29.51 47.84
N PRO A 107 5.60 30.45 48.68
CA PRO A 107 4.68 30.17 49.77
C PRO A 107 3.33 29.61 49.26
N PRO A 108 2.67 28.74 50.04
CA PRO A 108 1.41 28.15 49.63
C PRO A 108 0.32 29.23 49.49
N LEU A 109 -0.34 29.24 48.33
CA LEU A 109 -1.57 29.99 48.12
C LEU A 109 -2.64 29.57 49.15
N PRO A 110 -3.48 30.49 49.63
CA PRO A 110 -4.53 30.19 50.60
C PRO A 110 -5.48 29.13 50.05
N LYS A 111 -5.74 28.09 50.87
CA LYS A 111 -6.67 27.01 50.56
C LYS A 111 -8.06 27.59 50.29
N CYS A 112 -8.54 27.47 49.06
CA CYS A 112 -9.96 27.64 48.78
C CYS A 112 -10.76 26.58 49.57
N PRO A 113 -11.92 26.94 50.17
CA PRO A 113 -12.77 25.97 50.83
C PRO A 113 -13.25 24.91 49.82
N PRO A 114 -13.49 23.67 50.27
CA PRO A 114 -13.99 22.61 49.40
C PRO A 114 -15.36 23.00 48.83
N PRO A 115 -15.66 22.66 47.56
CA PRO A 115 -16.99 22.86 47.02
C PRO A 115 -18.01 22.02 47.82
N PRO A 116 -19.25 22.51 48.00
CA PRO A 116 -20.29 21.75 48.67
C PRO A 116 -20.54 20.43 47.94
N PRO A 117 -20.96 19.37 48.66
CA PRO A 117 -21.22 18.08 48.06
C PRO A 117 -22.28 18.20 46.95
N PRO A 118 -22.15 17.45 45.84
CA PRO A 118 -23.16 17.43 44.80
C PRO A 118 -24.49 16.96 45.39
N SER A 119 -25.56 17.69 45.05
CA SER A 119 -26.92 17.31 45.40
C SER A 119 -27.21 15.89 44.88
N PRO A 120 -27.96 15.06 45.64
CA PRO A 120 -28.30 13.72 45.19
C PRO A 120 -29.03 13.78 43.85
N PRO A 121 -28.74 12.86 42.90
CA PRO A 121 -29.43 12.82 41.63
C PRO A 121 -30.94 12.63 41.89
N PRO A 122 -31.82 13.31 41.14
CA PRO A 122 -33.24 13.03 41.21
C PRO A 122 -33.47 11.55 40.87
N LEU A 123 -34.25 10.88 41.71
CA LEU A 123 -34.73 9.52 41.49
C LEU A 123 -35.19 9.36 40.02
N PRO A 124 -34.79 8.30 39.31
CA PRO A 124 -35.25 8.07 37.95
C PRO A 124 -36.77 7.95 37.98
N LYS A 125 -37.46 8.94 37.39
CA LYS A 125 -38.88 8.81 37.08
C LYS A 125 -39.02 7.57 36.20
N ARG A 126 -39.84 6.63 36.68
CA ARG A 126 -40.25 5.43 35.95
C ARG A 126 -40.68 5.83 34.54
N PRO A 127 -40.18 5.19 33.47
CA PRO A 127 -40.68 5.44 32.14
C PRO A 127 -42.19 5.14 32.12
N PRO A 128 -43.01 5.95 31.42
CA PRO A 128 -44.38 5.55 31.15
C PRO A 128 -44.38 4.22 30.39
N PRO A 129 -45.37 3.34 30.62
CA PRO A 129 -45.47 2.09 29.88
C PRO A 129 -45.57 2.39 28.37
N PRO A 130 -44.97 1.53 27.51
CA PRO A 130 -45.07 1.71 26.07
C PRO A 130 -46.56 1.66 25.66
N PRO A 131 -46.96 2.43 24.63
CA PRO A 131 -48.30 2.33 24.07
C PRO A 131 -48.54 0.90 23.55
N PRO A 132 -49.78 0.39 23.62
CA PRO A 132 -50.11 -0.93 23.12
C PRO A 132 -49.78 -1.03 21.63
N SER A 133 -49.18 -2.16 21.25
CA SER A 133 -48.82 -2.48 19.88
C SER A 133 -50.03 -2.32 18.94
N PRO A 134 -49.89 -1.68 17.77
CA PRO A 134 -50.97 -1.62 16.80
C PRO A 134 -51.34 -3.04 16.32
N PRO A 135 -52.62 -3.30 16.00
CA PRO A 135 -53.06 -4.59 15.50
C PRO A 135 -52.31 -4.96 14.20
N PRO A 136 -52.09 -6.26 13.94
CA PRO A 136 -51.36 -6.70 12.76
C PRO A 136 -52.08 -6.23 11.49
N LEU A 137 -51.34 -5.52 10.63
CA LEU A 137 -51.78 -5.18 9.28
C LEU A 137 -52.16 -6.46 8.51
N PRO A 138 -53.27 -6.46 7.75
CA PRO A 138 -53.63 -7.61 6.94
C PRO A 138 -52.52 -7.93 5.94
N LYS A 139 -52.18 -9.22 5.82
CA LYS A 139 -51.16 -9.74 4.91
C LYS A 139 -51.41 -9.22 3.50
N ARG A 140 -50.47 -8.44 2.98
CA ARG A 140 -50.45 -8.00 1.58
C ARG A 140 -50.36 -9.27 0.71
N PRO A 141 -51.22 -9.44 -0.31
CA PRO A 141 -51.08 -10.56 -1.24
C PRO A 141 -49.72 -10.48 -1.95
N PRO A 142 -49.14 -11.63 -2.33
CA PRO A 142 -47.85 -11.65 -3.01
C PRO A 142 -47.92 -10.84 -4.31
N PRO A 143 -46.85 -10.11 -4.67
CA PRO A 143 -46.80 -9.40 -5.95
C PRO A 143 -46.91 -10.41 -7.10
N PRO A 144 -47.59 -10.04 -8.21
CA PRO A 144 -47.62 -10.89 -9.40
C PRO A 144 -46.20 -11.16 -9.92
N PRO A 145 -45.97 -12.30 -10.56
CA PRO A 145 -44.67 -12.63 -11.11
C PRO A 145 -44.21 -11.55 -12.10
N PRO A 146 -42.90 -11.23 -12.16
CA PRO A 146 -42.38 -10.24 -13.08
C PRO A 146 -42.71 -10.64 -14.52
N ALA A 147 -43.20 -9.67 -15.29
CA ALA A 147 -43.44 -9.83 -16.72
C ALA A 147 -42.14 -10.31 -17.41
N PRO A 148 -42.25 -11.22 -18.40
CA PRO A 148 -41.09 -11.67 -19.15
C PRO A 148 -40.38 -10.47 -19.81
N PRO A 149 -39.04 -10.47 -19.88
CA PRO A 149 -38.30 -9.37 -20.49
C PRO A 149 -38.74 -9.17 -21.94
N PRO A 150 -38.82 -7.93 -22.42
CA PRO A 150 -39.14 -7.68 -23.81
C PRO A 150 -38.07 -8.34 -24.70
N LEU A 151 -38.52 -9.10 -25.70
CA LEU A 151 -37.67 -9.68 -26.72
C LEU A 151 -36.73 -8.60 -27.28
N PRO A 152 -35.43 -8.90 -27.46
CA PRO A 152 -34.47 -7.93 -27.98
C PRO A 152 -34.94 -7.48 -29.36
N LYS A 153 -35.23 -6.18 -29.50
CA LYS A 153 -35.45 -5.58 -30.81
C LYS A 153 -34.17 -5.76 -31.62
N ARG A 154 -34.29 -6.54 -32.70
CA ARG A 154 -33.24 -6.76 -33.69
C ARG A 154 -32.71 -5.39 -34.16
N PRO A 155 -31.38 -5.18 -34.20
CA PRO A 155 -30.83 -3.97 -34.83
C PRO A 155 -31.24 -3.94 -36.30
N PRO A 156 -31.51 -2.75 -36.88
CA PRO A 156 -31.65 -2.63 -38.33
C PRO A 156 -30.35 -3.08 -39.00
N PRO A 157 -30.43 -3.72 -40.19
CA PRO A 157 -29.24 -4.19 -40.88
C PRO A 157 -28.35 -3.00 -41.29
N PRO A 158 -27.02 -3.17 -41.29
CA PRO A 158 -26.11 -2.14 -41.76
C PRO A 158 -26.34 -1.85 -43.25
N PRO A 159 -26.14 -0.61 -43.71
CA PRO A 159 -26.20 -0.28 -45.13
C PRO A 159 -25.12 -1.05 -45.91
N PRO A 160 -25.39 -1.41 -47.18
CA PRO A 160 -24.46 -2.21 -47.98
C PRO A 160 -23.15 -1.46 -48.22
N SER A 161 -22.04 -2.19 -48.12
CA SER A 161 -20.71 -1.68 -48.40
C SER A 161 -20.58 -1.27 -49.89
N PRO A 162 -19.92 -0.15 -50.20
CA PRO A 162 -19.67 0.23 -51.59
C PRO A 162 -18.71 -0.76 -52.27
N PRO A 163 -18.84 -0.97 -53.59
CA PRO A 163 -18.03 -1.93 -54.33
C PRO A 163 -16.54 -1.50 -54.37
N PRO A 164 -15.61 -2.46 -54.51
CA PRO A 164 -14.18 -2.18 -54.54
C PRO A 164 -13.80 -1.44 -55.84
N LEU A 165 -13.09 -0.33 -55.70
CA LEU A 165 -12.45 0.37 -56.81
C LEU A 165 -11.32 -0.49 -57.41
N PRO A 166 -11.21 -0.60 -58.75
CA PRO A 166 -10.11 -1.30 -59.39
C PRO A 166 -8.79 -0.53 -59.22
N LYS A 167 -7.73 -1.27 -58.92
CA LYS A 167 -6.35 -0.77 -58.88
C LYS A 167 -5.90 -0.41 -60.30
N CYS A 168 -5.56 0.85 -60.55
CA CYS A 168 -4.85 1.27 -61.77
C CYS A 168 -3.33 1.36 -61.50
N PRO A 169 -2.49 1.05 -62.51
CA PRO A 169 -1.03 1.13 -62.41
C PRO A 169 -0.51 2.58 -62.46
N PRO A 170 0.73 2.83 -62.01
CA PRO A 170 1.29 4.20 -61.96
C PRO A 170 1.64 4.75 -63.35
N PRO A 171 1.49 6.07 -63.58
CA PRO A 171 1.87 6.72 -64.84
C PRO A 171 3.39 7.04 -64.92
N PRO A 172 3.95 7.12 -66.15
CA PRO A 172 5.36 7.48 -66.40
C PRO A 172 5.64 8.99 -66.23
N PRO A 173 6.93 9.39 -66.08
CA PRO A 173 7.31 10.77 -65.81
C PRO A 173 7.16 11.71 -67.04
N PRO A 174 6.86 13.00 -66.84
CA PRO A 174 6.71 13.97 -67.93
C PRO A 174 8.03 14.55 -68.46
N SER A 175 8.03 14.81 -69.77
CA SER A 175 9.10 15.39 -70.61
C SER A 175 9.22 16.93 -70.48
N PRO A 176 10.35 17.54 -70.87
CA PRO A 176 10.62 18.97 -70.64
C PRO A 176 9.90 19.92 -71.63
N PRO A 177 9.58 21.16 -71.22
CA PRO A 177 8.85 22.11 -72.06
C PRO A 177 9.74 22.88 -73.06
N PRO A 178 9.23 23.28 -74.24
CA PRO A 178 9.93 24.14 -75.21
C PRO A 178 9.73 25.66 -74.95
N LEU A 179 10.67 26.45 -75.47
CA LEU A 179 10.83 27.91 -75.33
C LEU A 179 9.68 28.75 -75.95
N PRO A 180 9.29 29.89 -75.34
CA PRO A 180 8.29 30.81 -75.89
C PRO A 180 8.84 31.81 -76.92
N LYS A 181 8.06 32.08 -77.97
CA LYS A 181 8.26 33.18 -78.95
C LYS A 181 7.61 34.49 -78.45
N CYS A 182 8.25 35.61 -78.74
CA CYS A 182 7.92 36.98 -78.30
C CYS A 182 6.67 37.60 -78.99
N PRO A 183 5.90 38.45 -78.30
CA PRO A 183 5.05 39.49 -78.88
C PRO A 183 5.74 40.88 -78.93
N PRO A 184 5.25 41.84 -79.74
CA PRO A 184 5.90 43.14 -80.00
C PRO A 184 5.64 44.21 -78.90
N PRO A 185 6.42 45.31 -78.87
CA PRO A 185 6.53 46.20 -77.71
C PRO A 185 5.48 47.34 -77.67
N PRO A 186 5.00 47.74 -76.47
CA PRO A 186 4.34 49.03 -76.24
C PRO A 186 5.32 50.14 -75.80
N PRO A 187 4.94 51.43 -75.92
CA PRO A 187 5.82 52.61 -75.81
C PRO A 187 6.27 52.95 -74.36
N PRO A 188 7.34 53.76 -74.21
CA PRO A 188 7.98 53.99 -72.90
C PRO A 188 7.14 54.85 -71.95
N SER A 189 7.12 54.44 -70.68
CA SER A 189 6.50 55.14 -69.54
C SER A 189 7.52 56.03 -68.81
N PRO A 190 7.09 57.11 -68.13
CA PRO A 190 7.97 58.16 -67.57
C PRO A 190 8.77 57.70 -66.34
N PRO A 191 9.87 58.40 -65.99
CA PRO A 191 10.79 57.99 -64.93
C PRO A 191 10.16 58.05 -63.52
N PRO A 192 10.50 57.09 -62.63
CA PRO A 192 9.95 57.02 -61.28
C PRO A 192 10.60 58.05 -60.32
N PRO A 193 9.86 58.52 -59.30
CA PRO A 193 10.41 59.35 -58.23
C PRO A 193 11.38 58.56 -57.32
N PRO A 194 12.32 59.24 -56.63
CA PRO A 194 13.34 58.59 -55.82
C PRO A 194 12.71 57.83 -54.64
N LYS A 195 13.09 56.55 -54.50
CA LYS A 195 12.65 55.67 -53.42
C LYS A 195 13.23 56.12 -52.09
N SER A 196 12.33 56.33 -51.14
CA SER A 196 12.61 56.47 -49.71
C SER A 196 13.30 55.22 -49.15
N THR A 197 14.13 55.48 -48.14
CA THR A 197 14.96 54.52 -47.40
C THR A 197 14.17 53.34 -46.81
N PRO A 198 14.80 52.17 -46.58
CA PRO A 198 14.14 51.02 -45.98
C PRO A 198 13.82 51.32 -44.51
N SER A 199 12.54 51.32 -44.17
CA SER A 199 12.08 51.28 -42.79
C SER A 199 12.56 49.99 -42.13
N LEU A 200 13.38 50.13 -41.08
CA LEU A 200 13.76 49.06 -40.17
C LEU A 200 12.50 48.31 -39.72
N ALA A 201 12.42 47.02 -40.06
CA ALA A 201 11.39 46.14 -39.52
C ALA A 201 11.39 46.25 -37.99
N LYS A 202 10.23 46.62 -37.43
CA LYS A 202 10.03 46.73 -35.99
C LYS A 202 10.44 45.38 -35.36
N PRO A 203 11.28 45.38 -34.30
CA PRO A 203 11.67 44.14 -33.64
C PRO A 203 10.41 43.36 -33.23
N PRO A 204 10.43 42.01 -33.26
CA PRO A 204 9.33 41.21 -32.74
C PRO A 204 9.01 41.68 -31.32
N PRO A 205 7.72 41.79 -30.95
CA PRO A 205 7.33 42.21 -29.61
C PRO A 205 8.02 41.31 -28.58
N PRO A 206 8.53 41.86 -27.46
CA PRO A 206 9.17 41.06 -26.43
C PRO A 206 8.23 39.94 -25.97
N PRO A 207 8.76 38.74 -25.70
CA PRO A 207 7.93 37.61 -25.29
C PRO A 207 7.08 38.01 -24.09
N SER A 208 5.78 37.66 -24.16
CA SER A 208 4.81 37.98 -23.11
C SER A 208 5.36 37.55 -21.75
N PRO A 209 5.34 38.42 -20.73
CA PRO A 209 5.83 38.06 -19.40
C PRO A 209 5.03 36.87 -18.85
N LEU A 210 5.73 35.96 -18.18
CA LEU A 210 5.12 34.77 -17.59
C LEU A 210 4.11 35.18 -16.49
N PRO A 211 2.90 34.58 -16.43
CA PRO A 211 1.94 34.86 -15.37
C PRO A 211 2.56 34.69 -13.98
N ILE A 212 2.21 35.56 -13.04
CA ILE A 212 2.80 35.62 -11.70
C ILE A 212 2.67 34.27 -10.98
N GLU A 213 1.54 33.59 -11.19
CA GLU A 213 1.20 32.29 -10.63
C GLU A 213 2.18 31.18 -11.06
N LEU A 214 2.76 31.31 -12.25
CA LEU A 214 3.69 30.34 -12.83
C LEU A 214 5.16 30.72 -12.62
N GLN A 215 5.46 31.94 -12.18
CA GLN A 215 6.83 32.41 -11.97
C GLN A 215 7.55 31.62 -10.88
N MET A 216 6.90 31.41 -9.74
CA MET A 216 7.48 30.62 -8.64
C MET A 216 7.69 29.17 -9.06
N ALA A 217 6.68 28.55 -9.67
CA ALA A 217 6.75 27.20 -10.21
C ALA A 217 7.90 27.06 -11.21
N THR A 218 8.01 27.97 -12.18
CA THR A 218 9.06 27.91 -13.21
C THR A 218 10.45 28.07 -12.60
N LYS A 219 10.63 28.97 -11.62
CA LYS A 219 11.89 29.09 -10.89
C LYS A 219 12.25 27.79 -10.17
N SER A 220 11.28 27.15 -9.50
CA SER A 220 11.49 25.86 -8.84
C SER A 220 11.79 24.74 -9.82
N ILE A 221 11.12 24.68 -10.97
CA ILE A 221 11.38 23.71 -12.04
C ILE A 221 12.78 23.90 -12.61
N GLN A 222 13.21 25.13 -12.89
CA GLN A 222 14.56 25.37 -13.40
C GLN A 222 15.64 25.08 -12.37
N THR A 223 15.37 25.33 -11.09
CA THR A 223 16.26 24.94 -9.98
C THR A 223 16.33 23.43 -9.84
N PHE A 224 15.20 22.73 -9.98
CA PHE A 224 15.16 21.27 -9.97
C PHE A 224 15.84 20.66 -11.19
N LYS A 225 15.65 21.25 -12.37
CA LYS A 225 16.33 20.85 -13.61
C LYS A 225 17.85 20.84 -13.46
N SER A 226 18.43 21.78 -12.71
CA SER A 226 19.88 21.83 -12.52
C SER A 226 20.42 20.74 -11.59
N THR A 227 19.57 20.06 -10.83
CA THR A 227 19.97 18.90 -10.00
C THR A 227 19.95 17.59 -10.78
N ILE A 228 19.15 17.51 -11.86
CA ILE A 228 19.11 16.36 -12.78
C ILE A 228 20.41 16.34 -13.59
N THR A 229 21.23 15.31 -13.38
CA THR A 229 22.46 15.09 -14.14
C THR A 229 22.35 13.92 -15.12
N TYR A 230 21.32 13.10 -14.98
CA TYR A 230 21.04 11.96 -15.84
C TYR A 230 19.56 11.99 -16.23
N ASP A 231 19.31 12.11 -17.54
CA ASP A 231 17.99 12.21 -18.17
C ASP A 231 18.04 11.44 -19.49
N PRO A 232 17.86 10.11 -19.46
CA PRO A 232 18.09 9.25 -20.62
C PRO A 232 17.07 9.47 -21.74
N LEU A 233 15.87 9.96 -21.39
CA LEU A 233 14.80 10.27 -22.33
C LEU A 233 14.83 11.73 -22.82
N ASN A 234 15.83 12.50 -22.38
CA ASN A 234 16.04 13.89 -22.75
C ASN A 234 14.78 14.77 -22.50
N ILE A 235 14.02 14.48 -21.44
CA ILE A 235 12.76 15.16 -21.09
C ILE A 235 13.00 16.63 -20.74
N THR A 236 14.04 16.89 -19.94
CA THR A 236 14.38 18.22 -19.42
C THR A 236 14.73 19.21 -20.54
N SER A 237 15.07 18.71 -21.74
CA SER A 237 15.28 19.54 -22.92
C SER A 237 14.04 20.34 -23.32
N THR A 238 12.84 19.84 -23.00
CA THR A 238 11.55 20.49 -23.26
C THR A 238 11.21 21.61 -22.27
N TRP A 239 11.96 21.73 -21.16
CA TRP A 239 11.72 22.70 -20.08
C TRP A 239 12.49 24.00 -20.35
N ARG A 240 12.09 24.75 -21.39
CA ARG A 240 12.78 25.97 -21.85
C ARG A 240 11.82 27.15 -21.99
N GLY A 241 12.32 28.34 -21.63
CA GLY A 241 11.59 29.61 -21.78
C GLY A 241 10.30 29.69 -20.96
N ASN A 242 9.43 30.62 -21.34
CA ASN A 242 8.19 30.97 -20.64
C ASN A 242 6.96 30.28 -21.27
N ASN A 243 7.12 29.07 -21.79
CA ASN A 243 6.08 28.34 -22.53
C ASN A 243 5.35 27.29 -21.68
N ILE A 244 5.67 27.17 -20.39
CA ILE A 244 4.92 26.31 -19.48
C ILE A 244 3.42 26.63 -19.54
N CYS A 245 2.58 25.59 -19.57
CA CYS A 245 1.12 25.69 -19.71
C CYS A 245 0.59 26.28 -21.03
N LYS A 246 1.43 26.57 -22.03
CA LYS A 246 0.96 27.08 -23.34
C LYS A 246 0.73 25.96 -24.36
N ASP A 247 1.56 24.92 -24.31
CA ASP A 247 1.46 23.73 -25.15
C ASP A 247 1.89 22.49 -24.34
N THR A 248 1.07 21.45 -24.39
CA THR A 248 1.32 20.12 -23.82
C THR A 248 2.60 19.45 -24.32
N SER A 249 3.13 19.84 -25.49
CA SER A 249 4.39 19.34 -26.03
C SER A 249 5.62 19.94 -25.35
N THR A 250 5.44 21.06 -24.63
CA THR A 250 6.48 21.77 -23.88
C THR A 250 6.34 21.49 -22.39
N TYR A 251 7.45 21.51 -21.64
CA TYR A 251 7.41 21.12 -20.22
C TYR A 251 6.81 19.71 -20.01
N LYS A 252 7.28 18.73 -20.79
CA LYS A 252 6.81 17.34 -20.68
C LYS A 252 6.94 16.85 -19.23
N GLY A 253 5.87 16.24 -18.73
CA GLY A 253 5.72 15.80 -17.34
C GLY A 253 5.02 16.81 -16.43
N PHE A 254 4.67 18.00 -16.92
CA PHE A 254 3.86 18.98 -16.20
C PHE A 254 2.53 19.19 -16.92
N THR A 255 1.42 19.11 -16.19
CA THR A 255 0.10 19.47 -16.70
C THR A 255 -0.47 20.61 -15.87
N CYS A 256 -0.99 21.62 -16.55
CA CYS A 256 -1.58 22.78 -15.93
C CYS A 256 -3.10 22.74 -16.03
N ASP A 257 -3.75 23.32 -15.06
CA ASP A 257 -5.20 23.47 -15.05
C ASP A 257 -5.61 24.81 -14.44
N THR A 258 -6.84 25.19 -14.73
CA THR A 258 -7.45 26.41 -14.23
C THR A 258 -8.21 26.11 -12.95
N THR A 259 -7.83 26.79 -11.88
CA THR A 259 -8.52 26.75 -10.58
C THR A 259 -9.90 27.40 -10.70
N ILE A 260 -10.96 26.78 -10.17
CA ILE A 260 -12.31 27.39 -10.21
C ILE A 260 -12.45 28.54 -9.21
N ARG A 261 -11.62 28.57 -8.15
CA ARG A 261 -11.68 29.63 -7.13
C ARG A 261 -11.39 31.03 -7.68
N ASP A 262 -10.42 31.15 -8.58
CA ASP A 262 -9.93 32.45 -9.07
C ASP A 262 -9.63 32.45 -10.58
N ASN A 263 -9.99 31.39 -11.29
CA ASN A 263 -9.88 31.23 -12.73
C ASN A 263 -8.45 31.45 -13.27
N LYS A 264 -7.44 31.05 -12.49
CA LYS A 264 -6.02 31.22 -12.81
C LYS A 264 -5.37 29.87 -13.14
N VAL A 265 -4.51 29.87 -14.16
CA VAL A 265 -3.80 28.66 -14.60
C VAL A 265 -2.62 28.38 -13.68
N ARG A 266 -2.54 27.14 -13.19
CA ARG A 266 -1.48 26.65 -12.29
C ARG A 266 -1.07 25.24 -12.66
N ILE A 267 0.06 24.77 -12.13
CA ILE A 267 0.48 23.38 -12.31
C ILE A 267 -0.33 22.50 -11.38
N ALA A 268 -1.10 21.59 -11.96
CA ALA A 268 -2.00 20.69 -11.24
C ALA A 268 -1.43 19.27 -11.11
N ILE A 269 -0.67 18.82 -12.11
CA ILE A 269 -0.10 17.46 -12.14
C ILE A 269 1.38 17.53 -12.50
N VAL A 270 2.17 16.75 -11.76
CA VAL A 270 3.54 16.40 -12.10
C VAL A 270 3.59 14.90 -12.29
N ASP A 271 3.92 14.45 -13.50
CA ASP A 271 4.08 13.05 -13.84
C ASP A 271 5.44 12.81 -14.49
N PHE A 272 6.34 12.22 -13.71
CA PHE A 272 7.68 11.82 -14.13
C PHE A 272 7.83 10.30 -14.19
N THR A 273 6.71 9.57 -14.30
CA THR A 273 6.71 8.11 -14.30
C THR A 273 7.63 7.55 -15.37
N GLY A 274 8.58 6.72 -14.95
CA GLY A 274 9.52 6.02 -15.85
C GLY A 274 10.56 6.91 -16.52
N PHE A 275 10.70 8.18 -16.13
CA PHE A 275 11.71 9.07 -16.73
C PHE A 275 13.15 8.71 -16.36
N ASN A 276 13.34 7.90 -15.30
CA ASN A 276 14.64 7.45 -14.81
C ASN A 276 15.62 8.61 -14.56
N PHE A 277 15.12 9.71 -13.99
CA PHE A 277 15.96 10.83 -13.59
C PHE A 277 16.94 10.40 -12.50
N ASP A 278 18.20 10.79 -12.63
CA ASP A 278 19.22 10.73 -11.56
C ASP A 278 20.00 12.04 -11.50
N GLY A 279 20.64 12.32 -10.36
CA GLY A 279 21.09 13.67 -10.05
C GLY A 279 22.05 13.79 -8.89
N LYS A 280 22.71 14.95 -8.81
CA LYS A 280 23.38 15.40 -7.58
C LYS A 280 22.29 15.76 -6.57
N PRO A 281 22.32 15.13 -5.39
CA PRO A 281 21.15 14.46 -4.78
C PRO A 281 19.81 14.98 -5.27
N LEU A 282 19.10 14.15 -6.04
CA LEU A 282 17.78 14.45 -6.59
C LEU A 282 16.72 14.45 -5.48
N ALA A 283 16.65 15.54 -4.71
CA ALA A 283 15.78 15.69 -3.55
C ALA A 283 14.48 16.43 -3.89
N LEU A 284 13.39 16.09 -3.18
CA LEU A 284 12.04 16.63 -3.44
C LEU A 284 11.73 17.93 -2.70
N ASN A 285 12.40 18.19 -1.57
CA ASN A 285 12.07 19.29 -0.66
C ASN A 285 11.96 20.64 -1.38
N ASN A 286 12.98 21.03 -2.15
CA ASN A 286 13.01 22.33 -2.82
C ASN A 286 12.08 22.42 -4.03
N PHE A 287 11.81 21.29 -4.67
CA PHE A 287 10.97 21.22 -5.86
C PHE A 287 9.50 21.47 -5.51
N LEU A 288 8.99 20.80 -4.49
CA LEU A 288 7.57 20.86 -4.12
C LEU A 288 7.15 22.21 -3.53
N PHE A 289 8.07 23.00 -2.96
CA PHE A 289 7.75 24.35 -2.45
C PHE A 289 7.25 25.31 -3.54
N GLY A 290 7.62 25.08 -4.80
CA GLY A 290 7.18 25.91 -5.93
C GLY A 290 5.81 25.54 -6.50
N LEU A 291 5.20 24.47 -6.00
CA LEU A 291 4.01 23.84 -6.59
C LEU A 291 2.88 23.71 -5.55
N PRO A 292 2.39 24.82 -4.96
CA PRO A 292 1.47 24.77 -3.82
C PRO A 292 0.06 24.24 -4.16
N ASP A 293 -0.28 24.21 -5.45
CA ASP A 293 -1.62 23.88 -5.95
C ASP A 293 -1.69 22.47 -6.55
N LEU A 294 -0.62 21.68 -6.34
CA LEU A 294 -0.48 20.33 -6.89
C LEU A 294 -1.58 19.38 -6.38
N ILE A 295 -2.17 18.64 -7.31
CA ILE A 295 -3.24 17.68 -7.07
C ILE A 295 -2.72 16.26 -7.20
N SER A 296 -1.86 16.00 -8.19
CA SER A 296 -1.28 14.69 -8.42
C SER A 296 0.23 14.79 -8.63
N LEU A 297 0.96 13.94 -7.92
CA LEU A 297 2.40 13.82 -8.01
C LEU A 297 2.77 12.36 -8.26
N HIS A 298 3.19 12.03 -9.47
CA HIS A 298 3.64 10.70 -9.87
C HIS A 298 5.12 10.72 -10.22
N LEU A 299 5.93 10.09 -9.38
CA LEU A 299 7.39 10.04 -9.51
C LEU A 299 7.92 8.62 -9.64
N ASN A 300 7.05 7.68 -9.98
CA ASN A 300 7.37 6.26 -10.09
C ASN A 300 8.59 6.02 -10.97
N SER A 301 9.47 5.09 -10.55
CA SER A 301 10.61 4.60 -11.33
C SER A 301 11.62 5.70 -11.71
N ASN A 302 12.09 6.40 -10.68
CA ASN A 302 13.18 7.38 -10.78
C ASN A 302 14.24 7.09 -9.71
N ASN A 303 15.23 7.98 -9.57
CA ASN A 303 16.29 7.87 -8.57
C ASN A 303 16.22 8.98 -7.52
N PHE A 304 15.03 9.43 -7.14
CA PHE A 304 14.86 10.44 -6.08
C PHE A 304 15.46 9.96 -4.76
N THR A 305 16.18 10.84 -4.06
CA THR A 305 16.91 10.53 -2.81
C THR A 305 16.52 11.51 -1.69
N GLY A 306 17.02 11.24 -0.49
CA GLY A 306 16.79 12.10 0.67
C GLY A 306 15.46 11.83 1.35
N GLU A 307 15.12 12.68 2.31
CA GLU A 307 13.87 12.62 3.05
C GLU A 307 12.73 13.30 2.28
N VAL A 308 11.52 12.76 2.43
CA VAL A 308 10.31 13.36 1.88
C VAL A 308 9.85 14.47 2.83
N LEU A 309 10.43 15.66 2.67
CA LEU A 309 10.01 16.86 3.38
C LEU A 309 8.99 17.62 2.54
N ILE A 310 7.74 17.21 2.62
CA ILE A 310 6.62 18.01 2.09
C ILE A 310 6.36 19.10 3.13
N GLY A 311 6.53 20.38 2.78
CA GLY A 311 6.42 21.47 3.76
C GLY A 311 5.07 21.50 4.50
N PRO A 312 5.05 21.85 5.80
CA PRO A 312 3.90 21.68 6.71
C PRO A 312 2.64 22.53 6.42
N SER A 313 2.51 23.18 5.25
CA SER A 313 1.39 24.10 4.98
C SER A 313 0.88 24.21 3.54
N LYS A 314 1.30 23.39 2.56
CA LYS A 314 1.20 23.86 1.14
C LYS A 314 0.80 22.88 0.03
N ILE A 315 0.16 21.74 0.28
CA ILE A 315 -0.56 21.00 -0.78
C ILE A 315 -1.92 20.45 -0.31
N PRO A 316 -2.85 21.33 0.16
CA PRO A 316 -4.17 20.89 0.62
C PRO A 316 -5.00 20.20 -0.47
N SER A 317 -4.64 20.45 -1.73
CA SER A 317 -5.29 19.90 -2.91
C SER A 317 -4.82 18.51 -3.29
N LEU A 318 -3.78 17.95 -2.64
CA LEU A 318 -3.18 16.69 -3.07
C LEU A 318 -4.19 15.54 -2.94
N PHE A 319 -4.44 14.89 -4.07
CA PHE A 319 -5.38 13.80 -4.25
C PHE A 319 -4.66 12.46 -4.48
N GLU A 320 -3.56 12.47 -5.23
CA GLU A 320 -2.72 11.30 -5.49
C GLU A 320 -1.25 11.61 -5.23
N LEU A 321 -0.58 10.72 -4.49
CA LEU A 321 0.85 10.77 -4.25
C LEU A 321 1.47 9.40 -4.55
N ASP A 322 2.20 9.32 -5.66
CA ASP A 322 3.00 8.15 -6.01
C ASP A 322 4.49 8.54 -6.01
N LEU A 323 5.20 8.06 -4.98
CA LEU A 323 6.64 8.19 -4.81
C LEU A 323 7.36 6.84 -4.98
N SER A 324 6.67 5.84 -5.53
CA SER A 324 7.14 4.47 -5.57
C SER A 324 8.40 4.28 -6.41
N ASN A 325 9.14 3.21 -6.12
CA ASN A 325 10.33 2.82 -6.88
C ASN A 325 11.36 3.96 -7.04
N ASN A 326 11.87 4.42 -5.89
CA ASN A 326 12.87 5.46 -5.77
C ASN A 326 13.97 5.07 -4.76
N LYS A 327 14.85 6.01 -4.40
CA LYS A 327 15.93 5.84 -3.42
C LYS A 327 15.66 6.67 -2.15
N LEU A 328 14.39 6.99 -1.85
CA LEU A 328 13.99 7.85 -0.72
C LEU A 328 14.34 7.18 0.61
N LYS A 329 14.75 7.98 1.60
CA LYS A 329 15.21 7.56 2.94
C LYS A 329 14.50 8.38 4.02
N GLY A 330 14.75 8.05 5.29
CA GLY A 330 14.17 8.75 6.44
C GLY A 330 12.86 8.12 6.91
N GLU A 331 12.16 8.79 7.82
CA GLU A 331 10.88 8.31 8.35
C GLU A 331 9.72 8.50 7.36
N PHE A 332 8.55 7.97 7.72
CA PHE A 332 7.29 8.29 7.05
C PHE A 332 7.09 9.82 6.99
N PRO A 333 6.69 10.39 5.84
CA PRO A 333 6.49 11.83 5.67
C PRO A 333 5.28 12.33 6.46
N LYS A 334 5.46 12.68 7.74
CA LYS A 334 4.37 13.07 8.67
C LYS A 334 3.50 14.22 8.17
N THR A 335 4.01 15.03 7.25
CA THR A 335 3.28 16.17 6.69
C THR A 335 2.16 15.78 5.75
N ILE A 336 2.12 14.56 5.19
CA ILE A 336 0.94 14.08 4.43
C ILE A 336 -0.21 13.67 5.34
N LEU A 337 0.04 13.51 6.64
CA LEU A 337 -0.99 13.10 7.61
C LEU A 337 -2.03 14.20 7.86
N THR A 338 -1.79 15.42 7.38
CA THR A 338 -2.75 16.53 7.43
C THR A 338 -3.50 16.75 6.10
N SER A 339 -3.20 15.97 5.06
CA SER A 339 -3.88 16.06 3.77
C SER A 339 -5.31 15.52 3.86
N THR A 340 -6.29 16.39 3.64
CA THR A 340 -7.72 16.05 3.79
C THR A 340 -8.35 15.43 2.54
N ASN A 341 -7.71 15.60 1.37
CA ASN A 341 -8.24 15.18 0.07
C ASN A 341 -7.48 13.99 -0.53
N LEU A 342 -6.44 13.49 0.14
CA LEU A 342 -5.60 12.42 -0.39
C LEU A 342 -6.37 11.10 -0.41
N THR A 343 -6.46 10.46 -1.57
CA THR A 343 -7.14 9.17 -1.75
C THR A 343 -6.19 8.04 -2.17
N PHE A 344 -5.04 8.38 -2.76
CA PHE A 344 -4.03 7.42 -3.19
C PHE A 344 -2.66 7.77 -2.62
N LEU A 345 -2.06 6.82 -1.91
CA LEU A 345 -0.70 6.95 -1.38
C LEU A 345 0.12 5.70 -1.70
N ASP A 346 1.12 5.85 -2.56
CA ASP A 346 2.11 4.82 -2.87
C ASP A 346 3.53 5.29 -2.53
N LEU A 347 4.14 4.64 -1.54
CA LEU A 347 5.51 4.87 -1.09
C LEU A 347 6.41 3.63 -1.30
N ARG A 348 5.93 2.62 -2.03
CA ARG A 348 6.59 1.32 -2.09
C ARG A 348 7.95 1.34 -2.78
N PHE A 349 8.77 0.32 -2.58
CA PHE A 349 10.11 0.21 -3.18
C PHE A 349 10.99 1.44 -2.91
N ASN A 350 11.11 1.82 -1.65
CA ASN A 350 12.00 2.87 -1.18
C ASN A 350 12.87 2.35 -0.02
N LYS A 351 13.54 3.25 0.70
CA LYS A 351 14.37 2.93 1.88
C LYS A 351 13.86 3.65 3.13
N LEU A 352 12.54 3.84 3.24
CA LEU A 352 11.92 4.50 4.39
C LEU A 352 12.04 3.63 5.65
N THR A 353 12.30 4.25 6.80
CA THR A 353 12.56 3.60 8.09
C THR A 353 11.59 4.09 9.17
N GLY A 354 11.74 3.59 10.40
CA GLY A 354 10.96 4.02 11.55
C GLY A 354 9.56 3.41 11.59
N LYS A 355 8.71 3.93 12.47
CA LYS A 355 7.36 3.39 12.71
C LYS A 355 6.34 3.94 11.73
N ILE A 356 5.34 3.13 11.40
CA ILE A 356 4.14 3.60 10.69
C ILE A 356 3.32 4.47 11.65
N PRO A 357 3.05 5.75 11.33
CA PRO A 357 2.28 6.63 12.20
C PRO A 357 0.80 6.20 12.24
N PRO A 358 0.17 6.06 13.41
CA PRO A 358 -1.24 5.67 13.54
C PRO A 358 -2.20 6.50 12.67
N GLN A 359 -1.94 7.80 12.52
CA GLN A 359 -2.78 8.73 11.78
C GLN A 359 -2.97 8.36 10.31
N VAL A 360 -2.06 7.58 9.71
CA VAL A 360 -2.21 7.13 8.31
C VAL A 360 -3.47 6.29 8.12
N PHE A 361 -3.88 5.53 9.12
CA PHE A 361 -5.09 4.70 9.10
C PHE A 361 -6.37 5.49 9.36
N THR A 362 -6.30 6.82 9.50
CA THR A 362 -7.47 7.70 9.61
C THR A 362 -7.62 8.65 8.43
N LEU A 363 -6.68 8.62 7.47
CA LEU A 363 -6.80 9.34 6.21
C LEU A 363 -7.87 8.69 5.33
N ASP A 364 -8.62 9.48 4.56
CA ASP A 364 -9.67 9.01 3.63
C ASP A 364 -9.08 8.42 2.33
N LEU A 365 -8.20 7.43 2.49
CA LEU A 365 -7.50 6.74 1.41
C LEU A 365 -8.32 5.57 0.88
N ASP A 366 -8.26 5.34 -0.43
CA ASP A 366 -8.67 4.10 -1.09
C ASP A 366 -7.50 3.10 -1.19
N VAL A 367 -6.29 3.60 -1.41
CA VAL A 367 -5.07 2.80 -1.65
C VAL A 367 -3.96 3.29 -0.73
N LEU A 368 -3.36 2.34 0.01
CA LEU A 368 -2.20 2.60 0.86
C LEU A 368 -1.12 1.52 0.64
N PHE A 369 -0.10 1.87 -0.13
CA PHE A 369 1.01 0.97 -0.46
C PHE A 369 2.31 1.42 0.20
N LEU A 370 2.78 0.62 1.18
CA LEU A 370 3.98 0.88 1.96
C LEU A 370 5.03 -0.24 1.82
N ASN A 371 4.81 -1.18 0.90
CA ASN A 371 5.63 -2.39 0.80
C ASN A 371 7.06 -2.13 0.34
N ASN A 372 7.96 -3.07 0.61
CA ASN A 372 9.36 -3.03 0.19
C ASN A 372 10.06 -1.74 0.67
N ASN A 373 9.93 -1.48 1.97
CA ASN A 373 10.62 -0.43 2.72
C ASN A 373 11.35 -1.08 3.90
N GLN A 374 11.74 -0.28 4.89
CA GLN A 374 12.38 -0.72 6.12
C GLN A 374 11.59 -0.25 7.35
N PHE A 375 10.26 -0.13 7.24
CA PHE A 375 9.42 0.22 8.37
C PHE A 375 9.52 -0.85 9.47
N GLU A 376 9.55 -0.41 10.72
CA GLU A 376 9.72 -1.25 11.91
C GLU A 376 8.69 -0.90 12.99
N GLY A 377 8.73 -1.62 14.11
CA GLY A 377 7.73 -1.48 15.17
C GLY A 377 6.45 -2.27 14.90
N ASN A 378 5.45 -2.06 15.75
CA ASN A 378 4.16 -2.72 15.62
C ASN A 378 3.30 -2.04 14.56
N VAL A 379 2.43 -2.83 13.92
CA VAL A 379 1.29 -2.28 13.17
C VAL A 379 0.40 -1.51 14.15
N PRO A 380 0.07 -0.23 13.91
CA PRO A 380 -0.74 0.57 14.81
C PRO A 380 -2.10 -0.05 15.16
N GLU A 381 -2.47 0.04 16.44
CA GLU A 381 -3.73 -0.51 16.97
C GLU A 381 -4.99 0.08 16.35
N ASN A 382 -4.91 1.20 15.65
CA ASN A 382 -6.06 1.81 14.97
C ASN A 382 -6.18 1.40 13.49
N LEU A 383 -5.47 0.36 13.04
CA LEU A 383 -5.58 -0.23 11.69
C LEU A 383 -7.04 -0.38 11.25
N GLY A 384 -7.90 -0.87 12.14
CA GLY A 384 -9.33 -1.05 11.92
C GLY A 384 -10.13 0.17 11.47
N LYS A 385 -9.65 1.38 11.79
CA LYS A 385 -10.33 2.63 11.44
C LYS A 385 -10.11 3.05 9.99
N THR A 386 -9.32 2.26 9.25
CA THR A 386 -8.92 2.61 7.89
C THR A 386 -10.09 2.52 6.90
N PRO A 387 -10.31 3.57 6.09
CA PRO A 387 -11.23 3.50 4.96
C PRO A 387 -10.62 2.81 3.73
N VAL A 388 -9.32 2.44 3.80
CA VAL A 388 -8.56 1.83 2.71
C VAL A 388 -9.21 0.55 2.21
N LEU A 389 -9.25 0.43 0.88
CA LEU A 389 -9.73 -0.76 0.17
C LEU A 389 -8.56 -1.72 -0.11
N TYR A 390 -7.41 -1.18 -0.53
CA TYR A 390 -6.21 -1.94 -0.92
C TYR A 390 -5.01 -1.55 -0.06
N LEU A 391 -4.62 -2.44 0.85
CA LEU A 391 -3.53 -2.23 1.80
C LEU A 391 -2.38 -3.19 1.53
N THR A 392 -1.15 -2.67 1.44
CA THR A 392 0.04 -3.52 1.51
C THR A 392 1.11 -2.93 2.43
N LEU A 393 1.48 -3.74 3.42
CA LEU A 393 2.58 -3.51 4.37
C LEU A 393 3.72 -4.53 4.15
N ALA A 394 3.67 -5.27 3.04
CA ALA A 394 4.56 -6.40 2.77
C ALA A 394 6.04 -6.01 2.72
N ASN A 395 6.94 -6.97 2.95
CA ASN A 395 8.38 -6.77 2.79
C ASN A 395 8.90 -5.56 3.60
N ASN A 396 8.60 -5.53 4.90
CA ASN A 396 9.09 -4.55 5.87
C ASN A 396 9.66 -5.30 7.09
N LYS A 397 10.02 -4.59 8.16
CA LYS A 397 10.51 -5.16 9.44
C LYS A 397 9.49 -5.01 10.56
N LEU A 398 8.19 -5.03 10.23
CA LEU A 398 7.11 -4.87 11.21
C LEU A 398 7.05 -6.10 12.12
N HIS A 399 6.80 -5.90 13.41
CA HIS A 399 6.77 -6.98 14.40
C HIS A 399 5.60 -6.88 15.36
N GLY A 400 5.46 -7.86 16.26
CA GLY A 400 4.33 -7.93 17.19
C GLY A 400 3.04 -8.43 16.53
N PRO A 401 1.91 -8.41 17.27
CA PRO A 401 0.66 -9.00 16.80
C PRO A 401 0.00 -8.19 15.70
N ILE A 402 -0.80 -8.89 14.88
CA ILE A 402 -1.82 -8.24 14.05
C ILE A 402 -2.86 -7.61 14.99
N PRO A 403 -3.12 -6.30 14.91
CA PRO A 403 -4.06 -5.62 15.80
C PRO A 403 -5.47 -6.20 15.71
N LYS A 404 -6.11 -6.39 16.87
CA LYS A 404 -7.51 -6.86 16.94
C LYS A 404 -8.49 -5.92 16.25
N SER A 405 -8.16 -4.62 16.20
CA SER A 405 -8.97 -3.62 15.51
C SER A 405 -9.18 -3.93 14.03
N ILE A 406 -8.39 -4.78 13.39
CA ILE A 406 -8.56 -5.15 11.98
C ILE A 406 -10.01 -5.52 11.62
N GLY A 407 -10.78 -6.13 12.55
CA GLY A 407 -12.19 -6.43 12.33
C GLY A 407 -13.10 -5.21 12.16
N GLU A 408 -12.71 -4.04 12.67
CA GLU A 408 -13.44 -2.77 12.45
C GLU A 408 -13.41 -2.33 10.99
N ALA A 409 -12.39 -2.75 10.21
CA ALA A 409 -12.28 -2.49 8.77
C ALA A 409 -13.17 -3.43 7.91
N SER A 410 -14.11 -4.14 8.55
CA SER A 410 -15.01 -5.14 7.92
C SER A 410 -15.74 -4.67 6.67
N ASN A 411 -16.06 -3.37 6.62
CA ASN A 411 -16.86 -2.75 5.56
C ASN A 411 -16.02 -2.00 4.52
N THR A 412 -14.70 -1.97 4.64
CA THR A 412 -13.81 -1.17 3.78
C THR A 412 -12.79 -2.08 3.09
N LEU A 413 -12.03 -2.84 3.86
CA LEU A 413 -10.87 -3.59 3.39
C LEU A 413 -11.24 -4.71 2.40
N LEU A 414 -10.71 -4.65 1.17
CA LEU A 414 -10.90 -5.64 0.11
C LEU A 414 -9.70 -6.57 -0.04
N GLU A 415 -8.49 -6.01 0.04
CA GLU A 415 -7.25 -6.75 -0.10
C GLU A 415 -6.22 -6.26 0.92
N ALA A 416 -5.59 -7.19 1.64
CA ALA A 416 -4.59 -6.89 2.63
C ALA A 416 -3.37 -7.81 2.51
N LEU A 417 -2.20 -7.20 2.32
CA LEU A 417 -0.91 -7.88 2.25
C LEU A 417 -0.03 -7.49 3.43
N LEU A 418 0.24 -8.46 4.30
CA LEU A 418 1.10 -8.35 5.48
C LEU A 418 2.35 -9.26 5.39
N LEU A 419 2.53 -9.93 4.25
CA LEU A 419 3.57 -10.94 4.06
C LEU A 419 5.01 -10.42 4.20
N ASN A 420 5.92 -11.33 4.56
CA ASN A 420 7.35 -11.08 4.68
C ASN A 420 7.67 -9.91 5.61
N ASN A 421 7.26 -10.09 6.87
CA ASN A 421 7.52 -9.22 8.00
C ASN A 421 7.96 -10.10 9.19
N CYS A 422 8.02 -9.54 10.38
CA CYS A 422 8.30 -10.23 11.64
C CYS A 422 7.07 -10.26 12.58
N LEU A 423 5.86 -10.25 12.01
CA LEU A 423 4.63 -10.27 12.79
C LEU A 423 4.56 -11.57 13.60
N SER A 424 4.12 -11.49 14.85
CA SER A 424 4.18 -12.59 15.81
C SER A 424 2.91 -12.68 16.65
N GLY A 425 2.80 -13.70 17.50
CA GLY A 425 1.60 -13.92 18.31
C GLY A 425 0.46 -14.58 17.50
N CYS A 426 -0.71 -14.68 18.12
CA CYS A 426 -1.83 -15.42 17.56
C CYS A 426 -2.68 -14.58 16.61
N LEU A 427 -3.26 -15.26 15.60
CA LEU A 427 -4.25 -14.65 14.71
C LEU A 427 -5.47 -14.16 15.52
N PRO A 428 -5.85 -12.88 15.45
CA PRO A 428 -7.06 -12.39 16.10
C PRO A 428 -8.32 -12.94 15.40
N TYR A 429 -9.32 -13.35 16.17
CA TYR A 429 -10.58 -13.85 15.60
C TYR A 429 -11.31 -12.77 14.81
N GLU A 430 -11.03 -11.50 15.10
CA GLU A 430 -11.58 -10.31 14.44
C GLU A 430 -11.28 -10.26 12.94
N ILE A 431 -10.25 -10.96 12.45
CA ILE A 431 -10.04 -11.15 11.00
C ILE A 431 -11.27 -11.78 10.35
N GLY A 432 -11.94 -12.72 11.04
CA GLY A 432 -13.18 -13.35 10.58
C GLY A 432 -14.34 -12.38 10.37
N LEU A 433 -14.24 -11.14 10.86
CA LEU A 433 -15.23 -10.09 10.65
C LEU A 433 -15.05 -9.34 9.33
N LEU A 434 -13.98 -9.57 8.56
CA LEU A 434 -13.69 -8.88 7.31
C LEU A 434 -14.63 -9.30 6.17
N GLN A 435 -15.87 -8.82 6.21
CA GLN A 435 -16.94 -9.26 5.32
C GLN A 435 -16.68 -8.96 3.84
N LYS A 436 -15.95 -7.89 3.52
CA LYS A 436 -15.63 -7.53 2.12
C LYS A 436 -14.30 -8.07 1.61
N ALA A 437 -13.46 -8.64 2.48
CA ALA A 437 -12.13 -9.08 2.08
C ALA A 437 -12.21 -10.21 1.04
N THR A 438 -11.47 -10.04 -0.05
CA THR A 438 -11.31 -11.00 -1.14
C THR A 438 -9.90 -11.60 -1.14
N LEU A 439 -8.92 -10.87 -0.61
CA LEU A 439 -7.55 -11.33 -0.44
C LEU A 439 -7.02 -10.98 0.96
N PHE A 440 -6.43 -11.97 1.63
CA PHE A 440 -5.64 -11.77 2.84
C PHE A 440 -4.37 -12.61 2.80
N ASP A 441 -3.20 -11.97 2.81
CA ASP A 441 -1.90 -12.65 2.82
C ASP A 441 -1.07 -12.20 4.02
N ALA A 442 -0.80 -13.13 4.94
CA ALA A 442 0.08 -12.93 6.09
C ALA A 442 1.20 -13.97 6.11
N SER A 443 1.59 -14.49 4.94
CA SER A 443 2.66 -15.47 4.81
C SER A 443 4.03 -14.91 5.19
N LEU A 444 5.03 -15.77 5.43
CA LEU A 444 6.41 -15.35 5.76
C LEU A 444 6.44 -14.41 6.97
N ASN A 445 5.93 -14.88 8.09
CA ASN A 445 5.92 -14.17 9.38
C ASN A 445 6.22 -15.17 10.51
N ASN A 446 6.15 -14.72 11.76
CA ASN A 446 6.33 -15.52 12.97
C ASN A 446 4.99 -15.72 13.71
N LEU A 447 3.86 -15.73 12.98
CA LEU A 447 2.54 -15.92 13.57
C LEU A 447 2.41 -17.35 14.11
N THR A 448 1.79 -17.50 15.28
CA THR A 448 1.63 -18.77 15.99
C THR A 448 0.17 -19.00 16.37
N GLY A 449 -0.12 -20.13 17.01
CA GLY A 449 -1.47 -20.48 17.45
C GLY A 449 -2.31 -21.20 16.40
N PRO A 450 -3.54 -21.60 16.77
CA PRO A 450 -4.51 -22.15 15.84
C PRO A 450 -5.14 -21.05 14.97
N ILE A 451 -5.69 -21.46 13.82
CA ILE A 451 -6.57 -20.60 13.04
C ILE A 451 -7.92 -20.47 13.79
N PRO A 452 -8.38 -19.25 14.13
CA PRO A 452 -9.67 -19.06 14.78
C PRO A 452 -10.85 -19.58 13.94
N SER A 453 -11.84 -20.19 14.59
CA SER A 453 -13.06 -20.70 13.93
C SER A 453 -13.85 -19.60 13.23
N SER A 454 -13.70 -18.34 13.66
CA SER A 454 -14.29 -17.16 13.02
C SER A 454 -13.86 -16.97 11.56
N PHE A 455 -12.75 -17.58 11.12
CA PHE A 455 -12.32 -17.50 9.71
C PHE A 455 -13.35 -18.14 8.76
N GLY A 456 -14.22 -19.02 9.26
CA GLY A 456 -15.40 -19.50 8.51
C GLY A 456 -16.46 -18.42 8.23
N CYS A 457 -16.29 -17.19 8.70
CA CYS A 457 -17.16 -16.04 8.45
C CYS A 457 -16.66 -15.11 7.32
N LEU A 458 -15.50 -15.41 6.72
CA LEU A 458 -14.91 -14.65 5.62
C LEU A 458 -15.65 -14.90 4.28
N GLN A 459 -16.91 -14.49 4.18
CA GLN A 459 -17.81 -14.92 3.10
C GLN A 459 -17.32 -14.58 1.68
N ASN A 460 -16.57 -13.49 1.49
CA ASN A 460 -16.09 -13.05 0.18
C ASN A 460 -14.63 -13.42 -0.10
N ILE A 461 -13.94 -14.12 0.82
CA ILE A 461 -12.52 -14.42 0.66
C ILE A 461 -12.31 -15.38 -0.52
N GLN A 462 -11.34 -15.04 -1.35
CA GLN A 462 -10.97 -15.80 -2.54
C GLN A 462 -9.56 -16.35 -2.38
N ILE A 463 -8.64 -15.52 -1.87
CA ILE A 463 -7.25 -15.89 -1.65
C ILE A 463 -6.92 -15.67 -0.18
N LEU A 464 -6.57 -16.75 0.53
CA LEU A 464 -6.06 -16.69 1.89
C LEU A 464 -4.71 -17.41 1.94
N ASN A 465 -3.66 -16.68 2.29
CA ASN A 465 -2.31 -17.22 2.39
C ASN A 465 -1.73 -16.97 3.79
N LEU A 466 -1.48 -18.06 4.51
CA LEU A 466 -0.88 -18.06 5.86
C LEU A 466 0.38 -18.93 5.89
N SER A 467 0.98 -19.21 4.74
CA SER A 467 2.16 -20.08 4.64
C SER A 467 3.41 -19.50 5.30
N TYR A 468 4.39 -20.35 5.60
CA TYR A 468 5.65 -19.95 6.24
C TYR A 468 5.41 -19.16 7.53
N ASN A 469 4.74 -19.81 8.48
CA ASN A 469 4.48 -19.30 9.83
C ASN A 469 4.71 -20.45 10.85
N LEU A 470 4.35 -20.20 12.10
CA LEU A 470 4.40 -21.13 13.22
C LEU A 470 2.99 -21.57 13.64
N LEU A 471 2.00 -21.51 12.74
CA LEU A 471 0.61 -21.86 13.05
C LEU A 471 0.46 -23.37 13.28
N TYR A 472 -0.42 -23.78 14.19
CA TYR A 472 -0.56 -25.19 14.59
C TYR A 472 -1.99 -25.59 14.91
N GLY A 473 -2.20 -26.85 15.27
CA GLY A 473 -3.51 -27.39 15.62
C GLY A 473 -4.31 -27.88 14.41
N ALA A 474 -5.63 -27.95 14.56
CA ALA A 474 -6.53 -28.40 13.51
C ALA A 474 -6.93 -27.25 12.58
N ILE A 475 -7.03 -27.52 11.29
CA ILE A 475 -7.59 -26.57 10.32
C ILE A 475 -9.12 -26.53 10.49
N PRO A 476 -9.76 -25.37 10.74
CA PRO A 476 -11.21 -25.30 10.95
C PRO A 476 -12.00 -25.70 9.70
N GLU A 477 -12.87 -26.71 9.82
CA GLU A 477 -13.73 -27.15 8.72
C GLU A 477 -14.64 -26.04 8.18
N ALA A 478 -15.04 -25.10 9.03
CA ALA A 478 -15.83 -23.94 8.62
C ALA A 478 -15.11 -23.05 7.60
N LEU A 479 -13.78 -22.93 7.69
CA LEU A 479 -12.96 -22.20 6.71
C LEU A 479 -13.01 -22.93 5.36
N CYS A 480 -12.87 -24.26 5.36
CA CYS A 480 -12.86 -25.06 4.13
C CYS A 480 -14.24 -25.20 3.46
N ARG A 481 -15.32 -24.77 4.12
CA ARG A 481 -16.67 -24.71 3.54
C ARG A 481 -16.98 -23.41 2.78
N LEU A 482 -16.12 -22.40 2.85
CA LEU A 482 -16.35 -21.12 2.17
C LEU A 482 -16.43 -21.32 0.66
N GLY A 483 -17.57 -20.92 0.07
CA GLY A 483 -17.85 -21.16 -1.35
C GLY A 483 -17.00 -20.35 -2.33
N ASN A 484 -16.46 -19.21 -1.89
CA ASN A 484 -15.69 -18.30 -2.73
C ASN A 484 -14.17 -18.56 -2.72
N LEU A 485 -13.69 -19.49 -1.89
CA LEU A 485 -12.26 -19.81 -1.80
C LEU A 485 -11.74 -20.35 -3.15
N TYR A 486 -10.84 -19.58 -3.76
CA TYR A 486 -10.10 -19.95 -4.96
C TYR A 486 -8.75 -20.57 -4.62
N GLN A 487 -8.04 -19.98 -3.64
CA GLN A 487 -6.74 -20.41 -3.19
C GLN A 487 -6.62 -20.27 -1.68
N LEU A 488 -6.25 -21.35 -1.00
CA LEU A 488 -5.93 -21.40 0.42
C LEU A 488 -4.54 -22.02 0.59
N THR A 489 -3.57 -21.25 1.06
CA THR A 489 -2.19 -21.75 1.21
C THR A 489 -1.79 -21.73 2.67
N LEU A 490 -1.56 -22.92 3.23
CA LEU A 490 -1.18 -23.16 4.62
C LEU A 490 0.17 -23.90 4.72
N LYS A 491 0.92 -24.00 3.61
CA LYS A 491 2.21 -24.69 3.55
C LYS A 491 3.24 -24.13 4.53
N PHE A 492 4.21 -24.95 4.95
CA PHE A 492 5.26 -24.52 5.90
C PHE A 492 4.71 -23.97 7.22
N ASN A 493 3.87 -24.76 7.90
CA ASN A 493 3.34 -24.50 9.25
C ASN A 493 3.51 -25.79 10.10
N TYR A 494 2.78 -25.89 11.21
CA TYR A 494 2.76 -27.04 12.13
C TYR A 494 1.33 -27.53 12.39
N PHE A 495 0.44 -27.44 11.39
CA PHE A 495 -0.90 -28.02 11.51
C PHE A 495 -0.80 -29.55 11.68
N THR A 496 -1.70 -30.12 12.49
CA THR A 496 -1.67 -31.54 12.84
C THR A 496 -2.88 -32.32 12.33
N GLN A 497 -3.97 -31.62 12.01
CA GLN A 497 -5.23 -32.26 11.64
C GLN A 497 -5.93 -31.52 10.50
N VAL A 498 -6.53 -32.30 9.60
CA VAL A 498 -7.38 -31.80 8.51
C VAL A 498 -8.66 -32.64 8.43
N GLY A 499 -9.80 -31.98 8.34
CA GLY A 499 -11.10 -32.64 8.24
C GLY A 499 -11.55 -32.91 6.78
N PRO A 500 -12.73 -33.51 6.60
CA PRO A 500 -13.21 -33.95 5.29
C PRO A 500 -13.44 -32.83 4.27
N GLU A 501 -13.96 -31.67 4.68
CA GLU A 501 -14.15 -30.54 3.76
C GLU A 501 -12.80 -29.96 3.31
N CYS A 502 -11.84 -29.84 4.22
CA CYS A 502 -10.48 -29.43 3.85
C CYS A 502 -9.81 -30.44 2.91
N ARG A 503 -10.02 -31.75 3.11
CA ARG A 503 -9.49 -32.79 2.19
C ARG A 503 -10.05 -32.67 0.77
N LYS A 504 -11.31 -32.28 0.62
CA LYS A 504 -11.89 -31.97 -0.71
C LYS A 504 -11.14 -30.81 -1.38
N LEU A 505 -10.80 -29.76 -0.63
CA LEU A 505 -10.01 -28.62 -1.16
C LEU A 505 -8.58 -29.03 -1.54
N ILE A 506 -7.95 -29.93 -0.77
CA ILE A 506 -6.62 -30.49 -1.09
C ILE A 506 -6.68 -31.28 -2.40
N ALA A 507 -7.66 -32.19 -2.54
CA ALA A 507 -7.85 -32.98 -3.76
C ALA A 507 -8.07 -32.09 -5.00
N ASN A 508 -8.77 -30.97 -4.83
CA ASN A 508 -9.04 -29.98 -5.87
C ASN A 508 -7.92 -28.94 -6.06
N LYS A 509 -6.75 -29.10 -5.41
CA LYS A 509 -5.60 -28.17 -5.47
C LYS A 509 -5.93 -26.72 -5.07
N VAL A 510 -7.00 -26.52 -4.31
CA VAL A 510 -7.36 -25.22 -3.71
C VAL A 510 -6.58 -25.01 -2.42
N LEU A 511 -6.45 -26.06 -1.61
CA LEU A 511 -5.77 -26.03 -0.32
C LEU A 511 -4.39 -26.70 -0.43
N ASP A 512 -3.33 -25.95 -0.15
CA ASP A 512 -1.96 -26.48 -0.01
C ASP A 512 -1.57 -26.55 1.48
N VAL A 513 -1.31 -27.76 1.96
CA VAL A 513 -0.86 -28.08 3.33
C VAL A 513 0.49 -28.78 3.36
N SER A 514 1.30 -28.67 2.30
CA SER A 514 2.65 -29.22 2.27
C SER A 514 3.54 -28.66 3.40
N THR A 515 4.48 -29.45 3.88
CA THR A 515 5.42 -29.11 4.96
C THR A 515 4.70 -28.68 6.25
N ASN A 516 3.78 -29.51 6.72
CA ASN A 516 3.11 -29.41 8.03
C ASN A 516 3.39 -30.66 8.89
N CYS A 517 2.62 -30.87 9.96
CA CYS A 517 2.73 -32.02 10.87
C CYS A 517 1.51 -32.96 10.77
N ILE A 518 0.94 -33.12 9.57
CA ILE A 518 -0.27 -33.92 9.33
C ILE A 518 0.13 -35.34 8.94
N LEU A 519 0.12 -36.27 9.90
CA LEU A 519 0.74 -37.59 9.76
C LEU A 519 0.26 -38.43 8.57
N ASP A 520 -0.98 -38.25 8.13
CA ASP A 520 -1.62 -39.07 7.10
C ASP A 520 -1.62 -38.44 5.69
N LEU A 521 -0.85 -37.35 5.49
CA LEU A 521 -0.70 -36.70 4.18
C LEU A 521 0.76 -36.74 3.68
N PRO A 522 0.99 -36.69 2.35
CA PRO A 522 2.33 -36.64 1.79
C PRO A 522 3.01 -35.28 1.98
N SER A 523 4.33 -35.24 1.74
CA SER A 523 5.16 -34.03 1.72
C SER A 523 5.06 -33.20 3.01
N GLN A 524 5.17 -33.87 4.16
CA GLN A 524 5.09 -33.25 5.49
C GLN A 524 6.49 -33.06 6.10
N ARG A 525 6.57 -32.29 7.19
CA ARG A 525 7.79 -32.15 7.99
C ARG A 525 8.19 -33.50 8.57
N SER A 526 9.47 -33.60 8.94
CA SER A 526 9.94 -34.77 9.66
C SER A 526 9.29 -34.86 11.05
N ALA A 527 9.16 -36.08 11.57
CA ALA A 527 8.66 -36.31 12.91
C ALA A 527 9.48 -35.55 13.96
N GLN A 528 10.81 -35.50 13.79
CA GLN A 528 11.72 -34.79 14.69
C GLN A 528 11.47 -33.28 14.72
N GLU A 529 11.24 -32.64 13.57
CA GLU A 529 10.89 -31.21 13.52
C GLU A 529 9.56 -30.92 14.21
N CYS A 530 8.55 -31.76 13.98
CA CYS A 530 7.25 -31.63 14.62
C CYS A 530 7.35 -31.82 16.13
N GLU A 531 8.03 -32.86 16.60
CA GLU A 531 8.26 -33.12 18.02
C GLU A 531 9.01 -31.95 18.68
N ALA A 532 10.10 -31.48 18.06
CA ALA A 532 10.88 -30.34 18.57
C ALA A 532 10.04 -29.06 18.70
N PHE A 533 9.08 -28.84 17.80
CA PHE A 533 8.15 -27.71 17.89
C PHE A 533 7.17 -27.86 19.06
N PHE A 534 6.55 -29.04 19.21
CA PHE A 534 5.53 -29.29 20.23
C PHE A 534 6.07 -29.53 21.64
N LEU A 535 7.37 -29.82 21.80
CA LEU A 535 8.04 -29.84 23.10
C LEU A 535 8.08 -28.46 23.77
N LYS A 536 7.97 -27.37 22.99
CA LYS A 536 7.87 -26.01 23.50
C LYS A 536 6.41 -25.69 23.81
N GLN A 537 6.10 -25.22 25.02
CA GLN A 537 4.75 -24.79 25.37
C GLN A 537 4.33 -23.61 24.48
N GLN A 538 3.31 -23.83 23.64
CA GLN A 538 2.70 -22.78 22.81
C GLN A 538 1.36 -22.38 23.43
N SER A 539 1.13 -21.09 23.68
CA SER A 539 -0.15 -20.62 24.22
C SER A 539 -0.60 -19.31 23.57
N CYS A 540 -1.86 -19.26 23.16
CA CYS A 540 -2.54 -18.02 22.84
C CYS A 540 -3.17 -17.40 24.11
N PRO A 541 -3.08 -16.08 24.30
CA PRO A 541 -3.60 -15.42 25.51
C PRO A 541 -5.10 -15.60 25.76
N ASP A 542 -5.90 -15.81 24.71
CA ASP A 542 -7.36 -15.97 24.80
C ASP A 542 -7.84 -17.21 24.02
N PRO A 543 -7.79 -18.41 24.63
CA PRO A 543 -8.22 -19.64 23.98
C PRO A 543 -9.70 -19.68 23.63
N LYS A 544 -10.55 -18.95 24.38
CA LYS A 544 -12.00 -18.91 24.13
C LYS A 544 -12.30 -18.23 22.80
N SER A 545 -11.56 -17.17 22.48
CA SER A 545 -11.70 -16.46 21.21
C SER A 545 -11.42 -17.34 19.98
N MET A 546 -10.59 -18.38 20.10
CA MET A 546 -10.24 -19.27 18.99
C MET A 546 -11.41 -20.14 18.50
N ASN A 547 -12.39 -20.39 19.37
CA ASN A 547 -13.58 -21.17 19.03
C ASN A 547 -14.81 -20.29 18.78
N TYR A 548 -14.67 -18.96 18.89
CA TYR A 548 -15.76 -18.03 18.68
C TYR A 548 -16.07 -17.88 17.19
N VAL A 549 -17.37 -17.96 16.84
CA VAL A 549 -17.87 -17.82 15.47
C VAL A 549 -18.93 -16.69 15.47
N PRO A 550 -18.59 -15.48 15.00
CA PRO A 550 -19.48 -14.32 15.08
C PRO A 550 -20.63 -14.32 14.07
N CYS A 551 -20.55 -15.11 13.01
CA CYS A 551 -21.55 -15.15 11.95
C CYS A 551 -22.64 -16.20 12.20
N LYS A 552 -23.88 -15.88 11.82
CA LYS A 552 -24.97 -16.85 11.72
C LYS A 552 -24.83 -17.60 10.39
N ASN A 553 -23.97 -18.61 10.35
CA ASN A 553 -23.86 -19.44 9.14
C ASN A 553 -24.96 -20.51 9.15
N ASP A 554 -25.94 -20.36 8.24
CA ASP A 554 -26.77 -21.49 7.82
C ASP A 554 -25.91 -22.34 6.88
N TYR A 555 -25.29 -23.39 7.42
CA TYR A 555 -24.49 -24.34 6.63
C TYR A 555 -25.36 -25.28 5.78
N SER A 556 -26.68 -25.15 5.84
CA SER A 556 -27.63 -25.93 5.04
C SER A 556 -27.83 -25.30 3.65
N GLY A 557 -27.16 -25.87 2.65
CA GLY A 557 -27.60 -25.75 1.25
C GLY A 557 -26.78 -24.83 0.34
N ILE A 558 -25.45 -24.91 0.35
CA ILE A 558 -24.68 -24.47 -0.84
C ILE A 558 -24.71 -25.63 -1.84
N PRO A 559 -25.41 -25.52 -2.98
CA PRO A 559 -25.46 -26.59 -3.98
C PRO A 559 -24.07 -26.83 -4.57
N GLU A 560 -23.68 -28.11 -4.75
CA GLU A 560 -22.40 -28.49 -5.38
C GLU A 560 -22.20 -27.84 -6.76
N GLU A 561 -23.28 -27.52 -7.47
CA GLU A 561 -23.27 -26.88 -8.79
C GLU A 561 -22.77 -25.42 -8.78
N SER A 562 -22.69 -24.74 -7.64
CA SER A 562 -22.11 -23.39 -7.59
C SER A 562 -20.58 -23.39 -7.57
N ARG A 563 -19.93 -24.56 -7.42
CA ARG A 563 -18.46 -24.70 -7.34
C ARG A 563 -17.79 -24.84 -8.71
N THR A 564 -18.55 -25.13 -9.77
CA THR A 564 -18.04 -25.43 -11.12
C THR A 564 -17.95 -24.22 -12.04
N ASN A 565 -18.61 -23.10 -11.73
CA ASN A 565 -18.50 -21.84 -12.48
C ASN A 565 -17.57 -20.85 -11.76
N ARG A 566 -16.30 -21.23 -11.56
CA ARG A 566 -15.27 -20.29 -11.11
C ARG A 566 -14.98 -19.29 -12.22
N LYS A 567 -15.73 -18.19 -12.22
CA LYS A 567 -15.50 -17.04 -13.10
C LYS A 567 -14.03 -16.64 -13.01
N LEU A 568 -13.37 -16.51 -14.16
CA LEU A 568 -11.99 -16.05 -14.29
C LEU A 568 -11.80 -14.78 -13.45
N MET A 569 -10.95 -14.85 -12.42
CA MET A 569 -10.79 -13.76 -11.47
C MET A 569 -10.05 -12.59 -12.10
N ALA A 570 -10.50 -11.37 -11.81
CA ALA A 570 -9.64 -10.21 -11.96
C ALA A 570 -8.42 -10.41 -11.06
N GLN A 571 -7.23 -10.07 -11.57
CA GLN A 571 -6.01 -10.23 -10.80
C GLN A 571 -6.04 -9.35 -9.55
N PRO A 572 -5.59 -9.85 -8.38
CA PRO A 572 -5.54 -9.03 -7.18
C PRO A 572 -4.65 -7.82 -7.37
N ARG A 573 -5.19 -6.64 -7.06
CA ARG A 573 -4.53 -5.35 -7.34
C ARG A 573 -3.31 -5.16 -6.44
N THR A 574 -3.38 -5.62 -5.20
CA THR A 574 -2.29 -5.55 -4.22
C THR A 574 -1.11 -6.45 -4.57
N TYR A 575 -1.32 -7.64 -5.16
CA TYR A 575 -0.21 -8.49 -5.59
C TYR A 575 0.59 -7.88 -6.73
N ALA A 576 -0.05 -7.13 -7.64
CA ALA A 576 0.68 -6.37 -8.66
C ALA A 576 1.63 -5.33 -8.02
N ALA A 577 1.28 -4.77 -6.86
CA ALA A 577 2.12 -3.82 -6.13
C ALA A 577 3.40 -4.45 -5.52
N LEU A 578 3.49 -5.79 -5.44
CA LEU A 578 4.70 -6.48 -4.97
C LEU A 578 5.81 -6.58 -6.02
N GLN A 579 5.55 -6.16 -7.26
CA GLN A 579 6.55 -6.15 -8.31
C GLN A 579 7.10 -4.76 -8.51
N LYS A 580 8.42 -4.64 -8.70
CA LYS A 580 9.01 -3.36 -9.09
C LYS A 580 8.50 -3.04 -10.50
N HIS A 581 7.93 -1.84 -10.70
CA HIS A 581 7.60 -1.40 -12.05
C HIS A 581 8.89 -1.40 -12.89
N GLN A 582 8.87 -2.13 -14.00
CA GLN A 582 9.92 -2.05 -15.01
C GLN A 582 9.52 -0.94 -16.00
N PRO A 583 10.44 -0.02 -16.32
CA PRO A 583 10.18 1.10 -17.22
C PRO A 583 9.88 0.65 -18.65
#